data_AF-A0A0D1XBU6-F1
#
_entry.id   AF-A0A0D1XBU6-F1
#
_cell.length_a   1.000
_cell.length_b   1.000
_cell.length_c   1.000
_cell.angle_alpha   90.00
_cell.angle_beta   90.00
_cell.angle_gamma   90.00
#
_symmetry.space_group_name_H-M   'P 1'
#
loop_
_entity.id
_entity.type
_entity.pdbx_description
1 polymer ?
#
loop_
_entity_poly.entity_id
_entity_poly.type
_entity_poly.pdbx_seq_one_letter_code
_entity_poly.pdbx_strand_id
1 'polypeptide(L)' 'MEKQKQNIVNPSTLSLMAEMVLDEAIRKYRIDNLYKNIDEALEAGDEARFKELTGELKEVQRKALT' A
#
# COMPACT_ATOMS: atom_id res chain seq x y z
N MET A 1 24.10 -40.77 4.08
CA MET A 1 23.07 -40.04 4.87
C MET A 1 23.08 -38.60 4.42
N GLU A 2 22.21 -38.25 3.48
CA GLU A 2 22.08 -36.89 2.99
C GLU A 2 21.43 -36.02 4.08
N LYS A 3 22.18 -35.07 4.63
CA LYS A 3 21.63 -34.07 5.53
C LYS A 3 20.75 -33.14 4.69
N GLN A 4 19.44 -33.35 4.78
CA GLN A 4 18.43 -32.45 4.23
C GLN A 4 18.78 -31.01 4.63
N LYS A 5 18.96 -30.13 3.65
CA LYS A 5 19.14 -28.69 3.85
C LYS A 5 17.88 -28.16 4.53
N GLN A 6 17.91 -28.07 5.85
CA GLN A 6 16.90 -27.38 6.63
C GLN A 6 16.97 -25.89 6.29
N ASN A 7 16.17 -25.46 5.31
CA ASN A 7 15.91 -24.06 5.03
C ASN A 7 14.99 -23.51 6.13
N ILE A 8 15.54 -23.33 7.34
CA ILE A 8 14.78 -22.79 8.47
C ILE A 8 14.73 -21.28 8.26
N VAL A 9 13.63 -20.82 7.66
CA VAL A 9 13.28 -19.40 7.72
C VAL A 9 13.05 -19.07 9.20
N ASN A 10 13.83 -18.15 9.74
CA ASN A 10 13.74 -17.76 11.15
C ASN A 10 12.35 -17.15 11.42
N PRO A 11 11.65 -17.51 12.52
CA PRO A 11 10.37 -16.90 12.88
C PRO A 11 10.37 -15.36 12.82
N SER A 12 11.47 -14.70 13.21
CA SER A 12 11.62 -13.25 13.09
C SER A 12 11.59 -12.76 11.64
N THR A 13 12.22 -13.50 10.72
CA THR A 13 12.18 -13.16 9.29
C THR A 13 10.80 -13.39 8.68
N LEU A 14 10.06 -14.41 9.13
CA LEU A 14 8.67 -14.62 8.72
C LEU A 14 7.75 -13.49 9.22
N SER A 15 7.95 -13.06 10.47
CA SER A 15 7.18 -11.94 11.05
C SER A 15 7.41 -10.64 10.28
N LEU A 16 8.66 -10.33 9.93
CA LEU A 16 8.99 -9.15 9.12
C LEU A 16 8.36 -9.23 7.73
N MET A 17 8.41 -10.39 7.07
CA MET A 17 7.76 -10.58 5.77
C MET A 17 6.24 -10.39 5.86
N ALA A 18 5.60 -10.90 6.91
CA ALA A 18 4.17 -10.72 7.13
C ALA A 18 3.81 -9.25 7.31
N GLU A 19 4.61 -8.49 8.06
CA GLU A 19 4.46 -7.05 8.22
C GLU A 19 4.56 -6.35 6.87
N MET A 20 5.61 -6.61 6.08
CA MET A 20 5.79 -6.01 4.76
C MET A 20 4.62 -6.27 3.81
N VAL A 21 4.08 -7.50 3.81
CA VAL A 21 2.92 -7.88 2.99
C VAL A 21 1.66 -7.14 3.44
N LEU A 22 1.42 -7.07 4.75
CA LEU A 22 0.28 -6.33 5.30
C LEU A 22 0.37 -4.85 4.95
N ASP A 23 1.55 -4.27 5.12
CA ASP A 23 1.86 -2.89 4.79
C ASP A 23 1.58 -2.58 3.31
N GLU A 24 1.99 -3.47 2.41
CA GLU A 24 1.73 -3.34 0.97
C GLU A 24 0.22 -3.44 0.66
N ALA A 25 -0.48 -4.38 1.28
CA ALA A 25 -1.91 -4.55 1.08
C ALA A 25 -2.71 -3.31 1.53
N ILE A 26 -2.37 -2.76 2.71
CA ILE A 26 -2.99 -1.53 3.23
C ILE A 26 -2.72 -0.35 2.30
N ARG A 27 -1.47 -0.20 1.82
CA ARG A 27 -1.11 0.86 0.88
C ARG A 27 -1.91 0.77 -0.41
N LYS A 28 -1.99 -0.41 -1.03
CA LYS A 28 -2.77 -0.62 -2.27
C LYS A 28 -4.24 -0.27 -2.06
N TYR A 29 -4.85 -0.78 -1.00
CA TYR A 29 -6.25 -0.49 -0.68
C TYR A 29 -6.52 1.02 -0.53
N ARG A 30 -5.63 1.76 0.12
CA ARG A 30 -5.76 3.21 0.26
C ARG A 30 -5.65 3.93 -1.09
N ILE A 31 -4.68 3.54 -1.92
CA ILE A 31 -4.49 4.13 -3.25
C ILE A 31 -5.71 3.87 -4.14
N ASP A 32 -6.22 2.64 -4.16
CA ASP A 32 -7.39 2.26 -4.96
C ASP A 32 -8.63 3.06 -4.54
N ASN A 33 -8.84 3.23 -3.23
CA ASN A 33 -9.93 4.07 -2.72
C ASN A 33 -9.76 5.54 -3.05
N LEU A 34 -8.53 6.07 -3.01
CA LEU A 34 -8.27 7.46 -3.40
C LEU A 34 -8.59 7.68 -4.88
N TYR A 35 -8.17 6.78 -5.77
CA TYR A 35 -8.55 6.86 -7.18
C TYR A 35 -10.05 6.83 -7.38
N LYS A 36 -10.75 5.88 -6.72
CA LYS A 36 -12.21 5.81 -6.80
C LYS A 36 -12.88 7.12 -6.35
N ASN A 37 -12.46 7.67 -5.21
CA ASN A 37 -13.03 8.90 -4.68
C ASN A 37 -12.70 10.13 -5.55
N ILE A 38 -11.54 10.13 -6.21
CA ILE A 38 -11.15 11.16 -7.18
C ILE A 38 -12.07 11.11 -8.39
N ASP A 39 -12.34 9.92 -8.92
CA ASP A 39 -13.26 9.74 -10.04
C ASP A 39 -14.69 10.20 -9.68
N GLU A 40 -15.18 9.85 -8.49
CA GLU A 40 -16.47 10.35 -7.96
C GLU A 40 -16.50 11.89 -7.84
N ALA A 41 -15.40 12.51 -7.38
CA ALA A 41 -15.30 13.97 -7.30
C ALA A 41 -15.29 14.64 -8.68
N LEU A 42 -14.63 14.02 -9.66
CA LEU A 42 -14.61 14.49 -11.05
C LEU A 42 -16.01 14.39 -11.68
N GLU A 43 -16.72 13.29 -11.48
CA GLU A 43 -18.09 13.09 -11.97
C GLU A 43 -19.06 14.12 -11.36
N ALA A 44 -18.89 14.42 -10.07
CA ALA A 44 -19.68 15.43 -9.37
C ALA A 44 -19.28 16.89 -9.70
N GLY A 45 -18.13 17.12 -10.36
CA GLY A 45 -17.57 18.45 -10.58
C GLY A 45 -17.07 19.14 -9.30
N ASP A 46 -16.78 18.37 -8.25
CA ASP A 46 -16.30 18.88 -6.95
C ASP A 46 -14.79 19.12 -6.97
N GLU A 47 -14.40 20.32 -7.41
CA GLU A 47 -13.00 20.72 -7.53
C GLU A 47 -12.26 20.74 -6.17
N ALA A 48 -12.95 21.09 -5.08
CA ALA A 48 -12.33 21.18 -3.76
C ALA A 48 -11.94 19.77 -3.29
N ARG A 49 -12.87 18.82 -3.39
CA ARG A 49 -12.63 17.44 -3.02
C ARG A 49 -11.62 16.75 -3.94
N PHE A 50 -11.65 17.04 -5.23
CA PHE A 50 -10.63 16.58 -6.17
C PHE A 50 -9.22 17.00 -5.74
N LYS A 51 -9.02 18.29 -5.41
CA LYS A 51 -7.72 18.82 -4.98
C LYS A 51 -7.24 18.21 -3.66
N GLU A 52 -8.14 18.02 -2.71
CA GLU A 52 -7.84 17.37 -1.44
C GLU A 52 -7.34 15.94 -1.65
N LEU A 53 -8.13 15.13 -2.37
CA LEU A 53 -7.84 13.71 -2.58
C LEU A 53 -6.58 13.49 -3.44
N THR A 54 -6.36 14.32 -4.47
CA THR A 54 -5.11 14.26 -5.25
C THR A 54 -3.90 14.71 -4.44
N GLY A 55 -4.06 15.61 -3.47
CA GLY A 55 -3.04 15.95 -2.49
C GLY A 55 -2.67 14.75 -1.62
N GLU A 56 -3.67 14.07 -1.07
CA GLU A 56 -3.48 12.87 -0.25
C GLU A 56 -2.79 11.75 -1.05
N LEU A 57 -3.22 11.51 -2.30
CA LEU A 57 -2.61 10.52 -3.18
C LEU A 57 -1.11 10.77 -3.40
N LYS A 58 -0.71 12.03 -3.61
CA LYS A 58 0.70 12.40 -3.77
C LYS A 58 1.52 12.14 -2.51
N GLU A 59 0.95 12.36 -1.33
CA GLU A 59 1.63 12.07 -0.06
C GLU A 59 1.80 10.57 0.17
N VAL A 60 0.78 9.76 -0.17
CA VAL A 60 0.87 8.29 -0.10
C VAL A 60 1.92 7.76 -1.08
N GLN A 61 1.98 8.29 -2.30
CA GLN A 61 2.98 7.89 -3.30
C GLN A 61 4.39 8.33 -2.94
N ARG A 62 4.56 9.50 -2.32
CA ARG A 62 5.89 9.99 -1.88
C ARG A 62 6.49 9.08 -0.82
N LYS A 63 5.68 8.62 0.14
CA LYS A 63 6.11 7.69 1.20
C LYS A 63 6.52 6.31 0.67
N ALA A 64 6.19 5.97 -0.57
CA ALA A 64 6.61 4.72 -1.20
C ALA A 64 8.01 4.80 -1.87
N LEU A 65 8.59 6.01 -2.00
CA LEU A 65 9.89 6.26 -2.64
C LEU A 65 11.04 6.52 -1.65
N THR A 66 10.75 6.49 -0.35
CA THR A 66 11.69 6.71 0.77
C THR A 66 11.79 5.46 1.62
#